data_AF-S6HM09-F1
#
_entry.id   AF-S6HM09-F1
#
_cell.length_a   1.000
_cell.length_b   1.000
_cell.length_c   1.000
_cell.angle_alpha   90.00
_cell.angle_beta   90.00
_cell.angle_gamma   90.00
#
_symmetry.space_group_name_H-M   'P 1'
#
loop_
_entity.id
_entity.type
_entity.pdbx_description
1 polymer ?
#
loop_
_entity_poly.entity_id
_entity_poly.type
_entity_poly.pdbx_seq_one_letter_code
_entity_poly.pdbx_strand_id
1 'polypeptide(L)'
;MNFGRQIARLGRQAPLLEDVLELEDGARMELAERSVRFVLGQLERCTACDNPFSGTTREFLCCVVFDEGAPYTLAERYAASEALRQQDARFFFRLIATTVNTVERRFVFQGLLEHFDRLLPIEQSIYPPDYRQVQQQHLDREETLYGKLELDKPVNKLLEEHSPEWLLENMSTVDEG
;
A
#
# COMPACT_ATOMS: atom_id res chain seq x y z
N MET A 1 10.30 15.64 12.89
CA MET A 1 9.85 16.68 11.92
C MET A 1 9.34 15.95 10.68
N ASN A 2 8.22 16.38 10.10
CA ASN A 2 7.57 15.67 8.99
C ASN A 2 8.11 16.18 7.65
N PHE A 3 8.80 15.33 6.88
CA PHE A 3 9.42 15.65 5.58
C PHE A 3 8.49 16.45 4.66
N GLY A 4 7.24 16.00 4.51
CA GLY A 4 6.22 16.68 3.69
C GLY A 4 5.89 18.10 4.16
N ARG A 5 5.86 18.36 5.48
CA ARG A 5 5.62 19.72 6.01
C ARG A 5 6.78 20.68 5.75
N GLN A 6 8.01 20.19 5.73
CA GLN A 6 9.19 21.03 5.48
C GLN A 6 9.32 21.38 4.00
N ILE A 7 9.10 20.40 3.13
CA ILE A 7 9.08 20.61 1.67
C ILE A 7 7.94 21.56 1.29
N ALA A 8 6.73 21.39 1.83
CA ALA A 8 5.62 22.30 1.56
C ALA A 8 5.88 23.77 1.96
N ARG A 9 6.77 24.01 2.92
CA ARG A 9 7.11 25.36 3.41
C ARG A 9 8.27 25.99 2.64
N LEU A 10 9.27 25.20 2.28
CA LEU A 10 10.57 25.69 1.76
C LEU A 10 10.83 25.28 0.30
N GLY A 11 9.97 24.44 -0.29
CA GLY A 11 10.13 23.93 -1.64
C GLY A 11 11.51 23.30 -1.84
N ARG A 12 12.18 23.68 -2.93
CA ARG A 12 13.55 23.23 -3.26
C ARG A 12 14.65 23.71 -2.30
N GLN A 13 14.36 24.72 -1.48
CA GLN A 13 15.32 25.23 -0.49
C GLN A 13 15.28 24.46 0.83
N ALA A 14 14.51 23.37 0.89
CA ALA A 14 14.43 22.55 2.09
C ALA A 14 15.78 21.85 2.38
N PRO A 15 16.35 22.01 3.58
CA PRO A 15 17.57 21.30 3.99
C PRO A 15 17.50 19.77 3.88
N LEU A 16 16.29 19.19 3.92
CA LEU A 16 16.08 17.76 3.73
C LEU A 16 16.30 17.27 2.28
N LEU A 17 16.70 18.15 1.37
CA LEU A 17 17.09 17.83 -0.01
C LEU A 17 18.59 18.05 -0.27
N GLU A 18 19.38 18.39 0.77
CA GLU A 18 20.82 18.61 0.64
C GLU A 18 21.57 17.34 0.23
N ASP A 19 21.05 16.18 0.64
CA ASP A 19 21.50 14.84 0.23
C ASP A 19 21.47 14.62 -1.30
N VAL A 20 20.58 15.31 -2.02
CA VAL A 20 20.53 15.29 -3.49
C VAL A 20 21.70 16.05 -4.10
N LEU A 21 22.15 17.13 -3.46
CA LEU A 21 23.26 17.97 -3.96
C LEU A 21 24.63 17.31 -3.76
N GLU A 22 24.72 16.35 -2.84
CA GLU A 22 25.93 15.58 -2.55
C GLU A 22 26.14 14.40 -3.53
N LEU A 23 25.20 14.14 -4.44
CA LEU A 23 25.30 13.06 -5.41
C LEU A 23 26.26 13.43 -6.56
N GLU A 24 27.29 12.61 -6.77
CA GLU A 24 28.27 12.79 -7.86
C GLU A 24 27.95 11.95 -9.12
N ASP A 25 27.15 10.90 -8.99
CA ASP A 25 26.77 10.01 -10.11
C ASP A 25 25.56 10.56 -10.86
N GLY A 26 25.72 10.81 -12.17
CA GLY A 26 24.69 11.38 -13.03
C GLY A 26 23.40 10.57 -13.11
N ALA A 27 23.48 9.23 -13.08
CA ALA A 27 22.28 8.39 -13.12
C ALA A 27 21.49 8.45 -11.79
N ARG A 28 22.21 8.49 -10.66
CA ARG A 28 21.64 8.68 -9.32
C ARG A 28 21.02 10.07 -9.18
N MET A 29 21.69 11.10 -9.70
CA MET A 29 21.21 12.47 -9.68
C MET A 29 19.89 12.60 -10.45
N GLU A 30 19.77 11.98 -11.64
CA GLU A 30 18.53 12.01 -12.41
C GLU A 30 17.34 11.39 -11.64
N LEU A 31 17.54 10.23 -10.99
CA LEU A 31 16.51 9.58 -10.19
C LEU A 31 16.11 10.42 -8.98
N ALA A 32 17.09 10.99 -8.27
CA ALA A 32 16.85 11.86 -7.13
C ALA A 32 16.08 13.14 -7.54
N GLU A 33 16.46 13.78 -8.65
CA GLU A 33 15.76 14.95 -9.19
C GLU A 33 14.32 14.63 -9.62
N ARG A 34 14.08 13.47 -10.25
CA ARG A 34 12.72 13.01 -10.57
C ARG A 34 11.90 12.80 -9.30
N SER A 35 12.50 12.24 -8.26
CA SER A 35 11.85 12.03 -6.97
C SER A 35 11.50 13.36 -6.29
N VAL A 36 12.41 14.34 -6.31
CA VAL A 36 12.15 15.71 -5.81
C VAL A 36 11.00 16.36 -6.58
N ARG A 37 10.98 16.27 -7.91
CA ARG A 37 9.89 16.79 -8.73
C ARG A 37 8.55 16.15 -8.38
N PHE A 38 8.52 14.84 -8.18
CA PHE A 38 7.33 14.12 -7.74
C PHE A 38 6.83 14.61 -6.38
N VAL A 39 7.72 14.72 -5.38
CA VAL A 39 7.37 15.20 -4.02
C VAL A 39 6.79 16.61 -4.07
N LEU A 40 7.43 17.53 -4.80
CA LEU A 40 6.96 18.91 -4.94
C LEU A 40 5.60 18.96 -5.67
N GLY A 41 5.43 18.19 -6.73
CA GLY A 41 4.16 18.08 -7.46
C GLY A 41 3.01 17.65 -6.56
N GLN A 42 3.24 16.67 -5.67
CA GLN A 42 2.22 16.21 -4.72
C GLN A 42 1.84 17.28 -3.68
N LEU A 43 2.81 18.06 -3.18
CA LEU A 43 2.58 19.02 -2.10
C LEU A 43 2.08 20.37 -2.57
N GLU A 44 2.54 20.85 -3.72
CA GLU A 44 2.22 22.19 -4.25
C GLU A 44 1.04 22.16 -5.22
N ARG A 45 0.46 20.99 -5.53
CA ARG A 45 -0.56 20.79 -6.58
C ARG A 45 -0.13 21.35 -7.95
N CYS A 46 1.18 21.47 -8.16
CA CYS A 46 1.72 21.74 -9.49
C CYS A 46 1.70 20.47 -10.33
N THR A 47 1.90 20.66 -11.64
CA THR A 47 1.86 19.65 -12.71
C THR A 47 2.05 18.20 -12.25
N ALA A 48 1.07 17.35 -12.56
CA ALA A 48 1.15 15.92 -12.29
C ALA A 48 2.47 15.36 -12.82
N CYS A 49 3.28 14.80 -11.93
CA CYS A 49 4.55 14.18 -12.25
C CYS A 49 4.45 12.72 -11.87
N ASP A 50 4.85 11.83 -12.77
CA ASP A 50 4.81 10.39 -12.52
C ASP A 50 5.78 10.02 -11.40
N ASN A 51 5.34 9.13 -10.52
CA ASN A 51 6.23 8.58 -9.50
C ASN A 51 7.34 7.76 -10.19
N PRO A 52 8.63 8.08 -9.98
CA PRO A 52 9.73 7.36 -10.62
C PRO A 52 9.82 5.88 -10.21
N PHE A 53 9.17 5.50 -9.10
CA PHE A 53 9.06 4.14 -8.60
C PHE A 53 7.73 3.45 -8.99
N SER A 54 6.95 4.03 -9.90
CA SER A 54 5.75 3.37 -10.41
C SER A 54 6.10 2.09 -11.18
N GLY A 55 5.38 0.99 -10.90
CA GLY A 55 5.58 -0.30 -11.57
C GLY A 55 6.77 -1.13 -11.05
N THR A 56 7.55 -0.62 -10.09
CA THR A 56 8.62 -1.40 -9.43
C THR A 56 8.07 -2.44 -8.45
N THR A 57 8.84 -3.50 -8.20
CA THR A 57 8.43 -4.60 -7.31
C THR A 57 8.40 -4.18 -5.85
N ARG A 58 7.52 -4.78 -5.04
CA ARG A 58 7.40 -4.47 -3.60
C ARG A 58 8.72 -4.67 -2.86
N GLU A 59 9.50 -5.69 -3.22
CA GLU A 59 10.80 -5.99 -2.62
C GLU A 59 11.79 -4.84 -2.84
N PHE A 60 11.90 -4.36 -4.08
CA PHE A 60 12.78 -3.23 -4.39
C PHE A 60 12.34 -1.96 -3.66
N LEU A 61 11.03 -1.69 -3.65
CA LEU A 61 10.48 -0.54 -2.93
C LEU A 61 10.79 -0.62 -1.43
N CYS A 62 10.67 -1.79 -0.81
CA CYS A 62 11.00 -1.99 0.60
C CYS A 62 12.49 -1.81 0.88
N CYS A 63 13.37 -2.28 -0.01
CA CYS A 63 14.80 -1.97 0.10
C CYS A 63 15.04 -0.46 0.10
N VAL A 64 14.43 0.28 -0.84
CA VAL A 64 14.58 1.74 -0.91
C VAL A 64 14.06 2.40 0.37
N VAL A 65 12.90 1.99 0.88
CA VAL A 65 12.25 2.62 2.03
C VAL A 65 12.96 2.31 3.35
N PHE A 66 13.25 1.04 3.62
CA PHE A 66 13.64 0.58 4.96
C PHE A 66 15.13 0.30 5.15
N ASP A 67 15.92 0.12 4.08
CA ASP A 67 17.36 -0.06 4.24
C ASP A 67 18.02 1.28 4.54
N GLU A 68 18.26 1.57 5.82
CA GLU A 68 18.92 2.81 6.27
C GLU A 68 20.38 2.90 5.80
N GLY A 69 21.03 1.77 5.49
CA GLY A 69 22.41 1.73 4.98
C GLY A 69 22.50 1.99 3.47
N ALA A 70 21.38 1.86 2.75
CA ALA A 70 21.35 2.12 1.32
C ALA A 70 21.44 3.63 1.01
N PRO A 71 22.15 4.03 -0.07
CA PRO A 71 22.46 5.43 -0.36
C PRO A 71 21.29 6.20 -1.00
N TYR A 72 20.03 5.91 -0.62
CA TYR A 72 18.85 6.58 -1.13
C TYR A 72 18.54 7.86 -0.35
N THR A 73 18.28 8.92 -1.10
CA THR A 73 17.87 10.24 -0.60
C THR A 73 16.49 10.18 0.05
N LEU A 74 16.17 11.16 0.90
CA LEU A 74 14.85 11.26 1.52
C LEU A 74 13.73 11.43 0.49
N ALA A 75 14.00 12.11 -0.63
CA ALA A 75 13.04 12.25 -1.72
C ALA A 75 12.76 10.91 -2.41
N GLU A 76 13.79 10.10 -2.69
CA GLU A 76 13.64 8.75 -3.24
C GLU A 76 12.86 7.85 -2.29
N ARG A 77 13.19 7.86 -0.99
CA ARG A 77 12.49 7.09 0.04
C ARG A 77 11.01 7.46 0.13
N TYR A 78 10.70 8.76 0.08
CA TYR A 78 9.31 9.22 0.05
C TYR A 78 8.58 8.75 -1.22
N ALA A 79 9.21 8.88 -2.38
CA ALA A 79 8.60 8.45 -3.64
C ALA A 79 8.36 6.93 -3.67
N ALA A 80 9.30 6.12 -3.17
CA ALA A 80 9.13 4.67 -3.04
C ALA A 80 8.03 4.30 -2.03
N SER A 81 7.95 4.99 -0.89
CA SER A 81 6.87 4.80 0.09
C SER A 81 5.50 5.13 -0.50
N GLU A 82 5.39 6.18 -1.31
CA GLU A 82 4.15 6.49 -2.02
C GLU A 82 3.80 5.46 -3.09
N ALA A 83 4.78 4.83 -3.74
CA ALA A 83 4.52 3.73 -4.66
C ALA A 83 3.95 2.50 -3.93
N LEU A 84 4.51 2.13 -2.77
CA LEU A 84 3.93 1.07 -1.91
C LEU A 84 2.50 1.40 -1.50
N ARG A 85 2.28 2.62 -0.99
CA ARG A 85 0.95 3.07 -0.56
C ARG A 85 -0.08 3.02 -1.71
N GLN A 86 0.33 3.35 -2.93
CA GLN A 86 -0.56 3.28 -4.10
C GLN A 86 -0.91 1.84 -4.49
N GLN A 87 0.04 0.90 -4.40
CA GLN A 87 -0.22 -0.53 -4.63
C GLN A 87 -1.26 -1.05 -3.63
N ASP A 88 -1.11 -0.70 -2.36
CA ASP A 88 -2.03 -1.12 -1.30
C ASP A 88 -3.38 -0.43 -1.39
N ALA A 89 -3.40 0.89 -1.67
CA ALA A 89 -4.63 1.66 -1.77
C ALA A 89 -5.58 1.10 -2.84
N ARG A 90 -5.04 0.62 -3.98
CA ARG A 90 -5.87 -0.01 -5.02
C ARG A 90 -6.53 -1.29 -4.53
N PHE A 91 -5.79 -2.12 -3.80
CA PHE A 91 -6.30 -3.35 -3.20
C PHE A 91 -7.36 -3.04 -2.13
N PHE A 92 -7.02 -2.19 -1.16
CA PHE A 92 -7.92 -1.85 -0.04
C PHE A 92 -9.16 -1.09 -0.49
N PHE A 93 -9.07 -0.23 -1.52
CA PHE A 93 -10.23 0.44 -2.07
C PHE A 93 -11.27 -0.56 -2.57
N ARG A 94 -10.85 -1.58 -3.33
CA ARG A 94 -11.76 -2.63 -3.83
C ARG A 94 -12.23 -3.55 -2.69
N LEU A 95 -11.35 -3.89 -1.75
CA LEU A 95 -11.70 -4.73 -0.61
C LEU A 95 -12.72 -4.06 0.32
N ILE A 96 -12.54 -2.78 0.67
CA ILE A 96 -13.49 -2.06 1.53
C ILE A 96 -14.85 -1.89 0.84
N ALA A 97 -14.86 -1.73 -0.49
CA ALA A 97 -16.10 -1.64 -1.25
C ALA A 97 -16.97 -2.91 -1.11
N THR A 98 -16.39 -4.09 -0.86
CA THR A 98 -17.17 -5.32 -0.56
C THR A 98 -17.82 -5.30 0.83
N THR A 99 -17.74 -4.20 1.58
CA THR A 99 -18.33 -4.09 2.92
C THR A 99 -19.46 -3.07 2.98
N VAL A 100 -19.74 -2.38 1.87
CA VAL A 100 -20.75 -1.35 1.75
C VAL A 100 -22.11 -1.99 1.56
N ASN A 101 -23.11 -1.56 2.33
CA ASN A 101 -24.50 -2.04 2.25
C ASN A 101 -24.67 -3.58 2.39
N THR A 102 -23.73 -4.24 3.07
CA THR A 102 -23.78 -5.68 3.32
C THR A 102 -23.36 -6.03 4.75
N VAL A 103 -23.87 -7.16 5.24
CA VAL A 103 -23.44 -7.79 6.49
C VAL A 103 -22.33 -8.81 6.27
N GLU A 104 -21.99 -9.15 5.02
CA GLU A 104 -20.91 -10.07 4.71
C GLU A 104 -19.55 -9.47 5.09
N ARG A 105 -18.84 -10.11 6.05
CA ARG A 105 -17.52 -9.66 6.51
C ARG A 105 -16.41 -10.70 6.32
N ARG A 106 -16.73 -11.95 5.99
CA ARG A 106 -15.73 -13.02 5.81
C ARG A 106 -14.76 -12.68 4.68
N PHE A 107 -15.27 -12.14 3.57
CA PHE A 107 -14.43 -11.74 2.43
C PHE A 107 -13.40 -10.66 2.79
N VAL A 108 -13.80 -9.63 3.56
CA VAL A 108 -12.86 -8.58 3.97
C VAL A 108 -11.81 -9.13 4.93
N PHE A 109 -12.17 -9.98 5.90
CA PHE A 109 -11.19 -10.56 6.83
C PHE A 109 -10.22 -11.52 6.14
N GLN A 110 -10.70 -12.36 5.22
CA GLN A 110 -9.83 -13.19 4.37
C GLN A 110 -8.87 -12.31 3.56
N GLY A 111 -9.35 -11.20 2.99
CA GLY A 111 -8.50 -10.26 2.25
C GLY A 111 -7.45 -9.55 3.12
N LEU A 112 -7.80 -9.18 4.36
CA LEU A 112 -6.85 -8.59 5.31
C LEU A 112 -5.74 -9.58 5.70
N LEU A 113 -6.11 -10.83 5.97
CA LEU A 113 -5.16 -11.90 6.30
C LEU A 113 -4.25 -12.22 5.12
N GLU A 114 -4.80 -12.40 3.93
CA GLU A 114 -4.03 -12.67 2.71
C GLU A 114 -3.06 -11.52 2.38
N HIS A 115 -3.50 -10.27 2.56
CA HIS A 115 -2.62 -9.12 2.40
C HIS A 115 -1.47 -9.15 3.39
N PHE A 116 -1.76 -9.32 4.69
CA PHE A 116 -0.74 -9.37 5.74
C PHE A 116 0.27 -10.50 5.52
N ASP A 117 -0.18 -11.69 5.15
CA ASP A 117 0.67 -12.85 4.89
C ASP A 117 1.60 -12.67 3.68
N ARG A 118 1.28 -11.75 2.77
CA ARG A 118 2.11 -11.39 1.62
C ARG A 118 3.16 -10.34 1.94
N LEU A 119 3.00 -9.57 3.01
CA LEU A 119 3.94 -8.50 3.38
C LEU A 119 5.31 -9.07 3.72
N LEU A 120 6.36 -8.31 3.42
CA LEU A 120 7.71 -8.64 3.84
C LEU A 120 7.84 -8.54 5.38
N PRO A 121 8.80 -9.24 6.00
CA PRO A 121 8.97 -9.20 7.45
C PRO A 121 9.11 -7.79 8.03
N ILE A 122 9.77 -6.89 7.30
CA ILE A 122 9.94 -5.49 7.71
C ILE A 122 8.60 -4.72 7.69
N GLU A 123 7.74 -4.99 6.71
CA GLU A 123 6.41 -4.39 6.63
C GLU A 123 5.50 -4.95 7.73
N GLN A 124 5.54 -6.27 7.99
CA GLN A 124 4.80 -6.90 9.07
C GLN A 124 5.18 -6.33 10.45
N SER A 125 6.45 -5.94 10.64
CA SER A 125 6.95 -5.38 11.91
C SER A 125 6.30 -4.07 12.34
N ILE A 126 5.63 -3.38 11.41
CA ILE A 126 4.91 -2.12 11.66
C ILE A 126 3.55 -2.39 12.32
N TYR A 127 3.00 -3.60 12.16
CA TYR A 127 1.71 -4.00 12.72
C TYR A 127 1.86 -4.42 14.19
N PRO A 128 0.78 -4.33 14.98
CA PRO A 128 0.76 -4.95 16.31
C PRO A 128 1.15 -6.43 16.25
N PRO A 129 1.90 -6.96 17.25
CA PRO A 129 2.36 -8.35 17.25
C PRO A 129 1.24 -9.40 17.11
N ASP A 130 0.03 -9.07 17.56
CA ASP A 130 -1.16 -9.92 17.52
C ASP A 130 -2.10 -9.61 16.34
N TYR A 131 -1.73 -8.71 15.43
CA TYR A 131 -2.59 -8.23 14.35
C TYR A 131 -3.23 -9.38 13.55
N ARG A 132 -2.42 -10.32 13.06
CA ARG A 132 -2.90 -11.48 12.29
C ARG A 132 -3.89 -12.33 13.10
N GLN A 133 -3.57 -12.56 14.38
CA GLN A 133 -4.43 -13.36 15.27
C GLN A 133 -5.78 -12.67 15.48
N VAL A 134 -5.79 -11.36 15.69
CA VAL A 134 -7.02 -10.57 15.85
C VAL A 134 -7.88 -10.64 14.58
N GLN A 135 -7.29 -10.50 13.39
CA GLN A 135 -8.04 -10.63 12.14
C GLN A 135 -8.61 -12.05 11.94
N GLN A 136 -7.86 -13.08 12.32
CA GLN A 136 -8.36 -14.47 12.29
C GLN A 136 -9.54 -14.67 13.24
N GLN A 137 -9.48 -14.15 14.46
CA GLN A 137 -10.60 -14.25 15.41
C GLN A 137 -11.87 -13.58 14.90
N HIS A 138 -11.74 -12.47 14.16
CA HIS A 138 -12.87 -11.85 13.50
C HIS A 138 -13.45 -12.73 12.39
N LEU A 139 -12.60 -13.33 11.55
CA LEU A 139 -13.05 -14.29 10.53
C LEU A 139 -13.76 -15.50 11.16
N ASP A 140 -13.15 -16.14 12.16
CA ASP A 140 -13.71 -17.32 12.85
C ASP A 140 -15.10 -17.03 13.43
N ARG A 141 -15.30 -15.82 13.96
CA ARG A 141 -16.60 -15.39 14.49
C ARG A 141 -17.65 -15.28 13.38
N GLU A 142 -17.31 -14.69 12.24
CA GLU A 142 -18.21 -14.59 11.10
C GLU A 142 -18.54 -15.96 10.50
N GLU A 143 -17.54 -16.86 10.42
CA GLU A 143 -17.75 -18.23 9.96
C GLU A 143 -18.62 -19.06 10.90
N THR A 144 -18.57 -18.78 12.21
CA THR A 144 -19.47 -19.40 13.18
C THR A 144 -20.93 -18.99 12.96
N LEU A 145 -21.16 -17.76 12.50
CA LEU A 145 -22.50 -17.21 12.29
C LEU A 145 -23.09 -17.58 10.92
N TYR A 146 -22.26 -17.57 9.88
CA TYR A 146 -22.72 -17.64 8.48
C TYR A 146 -22.16 -18.86 7.72
N GLY A 147 -21.39 -19.71 8.39
CA GLY A 147 -20.65 -20.80 7.77
C GLY A 147 -19.33 -20.34 7.14
N LYS A 148 -18.52 -21.29 6.69
CA LYS A 148 -17.26 -20.97 5.99
C LYS A 148 -17.53 -20.36 4.62
N LEU A 149 -16.73 -19.36 4.26
CA LEU A 149 -16.70 -18.82 2.90
C LEU A 149 -15.54 -19.47 2.15
N GLU A 150 -15.86 -20.45 1.29
CA GLU A 150 -14.88 -21.11 0.44
C GLU A 150 -14.72 -20.30 -0.85
N LEU A 151 -13.50 -19.84 -1.12
CA LEU A 151 -13.15 -19.12 -2.34
C LEU A 151 -12.40 -20.05 -3.29
N ASP A 152 -12.74 -20.00 -4.58
CA ASP A 152 -12.05 -20.76 -5.63
C ASP A 152 -10.68 -20.17 -5.98
N LYS A 153 -10.47 -18.88 -5.66
CA LYS A 153 -9.25 -18.13 -5.90
C LYS A 153 -8.90 -17.24 -4.69
N PRO A 154 -7.63 -16.83 -4.56
CA PRO A 154 -7.24 -15.80 -3.61
C PRO A 154 -8.03 -14.49 -3.81
N VAL A 155 -8.27 -13.77 -2.72
CA VAL A 155 -9.03 -12.52 -2.69
C VAL A 155 -8.43 -11.49 -3.64
N ASN A 156 -7.11 -11.39 -3.73
CA ASN A 156 -6.49 -10.43 -4.66
C ASN A 156 -6.85 -10.71 -6.13
N LYS A 157 -7.01 -11.98 -6.54
CA LYS A 157 -7.37 -12.36 -7.90
C LYS A 157 -8.84 -12.11 -8.19
N LEU A 158 -9.70 -12.44 -7.23
CA LEU A 158 -11.13 -12.10 -7.31
C LEU A 158 -11.33 -10.59 -7.42
N LEU A 159 -10.62 -9.83 -6.60
CA LEU A 159 -10.53 -8.36 -6.66
C LEU A 159 -9.70 -7.86 -7.84
N GLU A 160 -9.21 -8.66 -8.77
CA GLU A 160 -8.67 -8.19 -10.05
C GLU A 160 -9.74 -8.36 -11.13
N GLU A 161 -10.35 -9.55 -11.16
CA GLU A 161 -11.25 -10.05 -12.19
C GLU A 161 -12.69 -9.49 -12.07
N HIS A 162 -13.17 -9.20 -10.86
CA HIS A 162 -14.58 -8.88 -10.62
C HIS A 162 -14.80 -7.59 -9.84
N SER A 163 -15.93 -6.92 -10.07
CA SER A 163 -16.31 -5.74 -9.26
C SER A 163 -16.72 -6.17 -7.85
N PRO A 164 -16.60 -5.29 -6.84
CA PRO A 164 -17.06 -5.56 -5.48
C PRO A 164 -18.54 -5.99 -5.40
N GLU A 165 -19.40 -5.36 -6.20
CA GLU A 165 -20.83 -5.65 -6.27
C GLU A 165 -21.08 -7.06 -6.81
N TRP A 166 -20.41 -7.40 -7.92
CA TRP A 166 -20.50 -8.73 -8.51
C TRP A 166 -20.06 -9.81 -7.52
N LEU A 167 -18.95 -9.58 -6.80
CA LEU A 167 -18.48 -10.52 -5.79
C LEU A 167 -19.54 -10.75 -4.72
N LEU A 168 -20.16 -9.69 -4.20
CA LEU A 168 -21.19 -9.84 -3.17
C LEU A 168 -22.42 -10.63 -3.65
N GLU A 169 -22.84 -10.42 -4.89
CA GLU A 169 -23.95 -11.16 -5.48
C GLU A 169 -23.63 -12.63 -5.74
N ASN A 170 -22.37 -12.97 -6.02
CA ASN A 170 -21.95 -14.30 -6.47
C ASN A 170 -21.19 -15.13 -5.41
N MET A 171 -20.79 -14.51 -4.30
CA MET A 171 -20.20 -15.21 -3.13
C MET A 171 -21.27 -15.78 -2.19
N SER A 172 -22.55 -15.51 -2.44
CA SER A 172 -23.66 -15.99 -1.62
C SER A 172 -23.89 -17.49 -1.83
N THR A 173 -23.11 -18.33 -1.15
CA THR A 173 -23.52 -19.69 -0.82
C THR A 173 -24.21 -19.66 0.54
N VAL A 174 -25.51 -19.33 0.55
CA VAL A 174 -26.45 -19.90 1.52
C VAL A 174 -27.72 -20.20 0.75
N ASP A 175 -27.91 -21.48 0.42
CA ASP A 175 -29.24 -22.01 0.17
C ASP A 175 -30.12 -21.66 1.38
N GLU A 176 -31.15 -20.84 1.16
CA GLU A 176 -32.27 -20.74 2.11
C GLU A 176 -33.02 -22.08 2.08
N GLY A 177 -32.63 -22.99 2.98
CA GLY A 177 -33.32 -24.23 3.30
C GLY A 177 -34.01 -24.17 4.64
#